data_AF-A0A6C0GP02-F1
#
_entry.id   AF-A0A6C0GP02-F1
#
_cell.length_a   1.000
_cell.length_b   1.000
_cell.length_c   1.000
_cell.angle_alpha   90.00
_cell.angle_beta   90.00
_cell.angle_gamma   90.00
#
_symmetry.space_group_name_H-M   'P 1'
#
loop_
_entity.id
_entity.type
_entity.pdbx_description
1 polymer ?
#
loop_
_entity_poly.entity_id
_entity_poly.type
_entity_poly.pdbx_seq_one_letter_code
_entity_poly.pdbx_strand_id
1 'polypeptide(L)'
;MTKTSVFIEAHLTYLLAGLLLCVMIFHFAFPEYIQEENGLGWDGEAYASILKNFKQQIQNREINSYYFQRIFPIAIVYGELFITGLPLSDTNIIRAFLAFNIVLIGIAFWAWVVLCQQLQLRTQGKVLSFSGIFINYALLKMPFYYPVLTDLIAFSIGLLMFYCSLRKYKVGLLFLSVIGAFSFPTLFYCGMLLYVLPVQNGLNSTENSLRQWNKWLAILGVILFTVVFIVARFIKDKPYVNPPDNLIFAISSILAIIYVYFIIYKLTRIDWYLQELFNAQTWKRAAIAILLFAIIYVFTSFLSSSEEPILNYKGFLANVVIEAITNPLVFLVAHFVYFGPVFLLALYFGKDFIRQVNTYGTGLHAFVLLYLLLGAGSESRQFINAWPVFVLILCVALEKYTFPRLFLIAIVIFSLLVSKFWYRINTETFGGDFLDFPYQQYFMSQGPWMSDTMYIVQGSIALAIFGSLYFLFLRQKNFNHAQTTNDR
;
A
#
# COMPACT_ATOMS: atom_id res chain seq x y z
N MET A 1 19.75 -26.43 -10.68
CA MET A 1 18.64 -26.15 -11.63
C MET A 1 19.00 -26.74 -12.99
N THR A 2 18.10 -27.47 -13.62
CA THR A 2 18.33 -28.00 -14.97
C THR A 2 18.18 -26.88 -16.01
N LYS A 3 18.84 -26.95 -17.17
CA LYS A 3 18.67 -25.95 -18.25
C LYS A 3 17.19 -25.72 -18.60
N THR A 4 16.38 -26.77 -18.52
CA THR A 4 14.93 -26.74 -18.76
C THR A 4 14.17 -25.89 -17.72
N SER A 5 14.55 -25.94 -16.44
CA SER A 5 13.87 -25.13 -15.41
C SER A 5 14.15 -23.64 -15.58
N VAL A 6 15.39 -23.28 -15.92
CA VAL A 6 15.80 -21.90 -16.21
C VAL A 6 15.05 -21.36 -17.43
N PHE A 7 14.89 -22.18 -18.48
CA PHE A 7 14.16 -21.81 -19.68
C PHE A 7 12.68 -21.51 -19.39
N ILE A 8 11.97 -22.38 -18.67
CA ILE A 8 10.56 -22.19 -18.32
C ILE A 8 10.35 -20.92 -17.47
N GLU A 9 11.26 -20.66 -16.53
CA GLU A 9 11.16 -19.46 -15.67
C GLU A 9 11.27 -18.16 -16.46
N ALA A 10 12.20 -18.09 -17.42
CA ALA A 10 12.33 -16.91 -18.28
C ALA A 10 11.07 -16.68 -19.12
N HIS A 11 10.49 -17.74 -19.69
CA HIS A 11 9.26 -17.64 -20.49
C HIS A 11 8.07 -17.15 -19.68
N LEU A 12 7.93 -17.61 -18.43
CA LEU A 12 6.87 -17.10 -17.54
C LEU A 12 7.05 -15.60 -17.29
N THR A 13 8.26 -15.14 -16.97
CA THR A 13 8.50 -13.71 -16.73
C THR A 13 8.19 -12.87 -17.97
N TYR A 14 8.58 -13.31 -19.17
CA TYR A 14 8.22 -12.62 -20.42
C TYR A 14 6.71 -12.61 -20.68
N LEU A 15 6.01 -13.72 -20.39
CA LEU A 15 4.56 -13.79 -20.51
C LEU A 15 3.88 -12.78 -19.57
N LEU A 16 4.30 -12.72 -18.31
CA LEU A 16 3.75 -11.79 -17.32
C LEU A 16 4.04 -10.33 -17.69
N ALA A 17 5.24 -10.04 -18.21
CA ALA A 17 5.58 -8.72 -18.75
C ALA A 17 4.69 -8.35 -19.94
N GLY A 18 4.49 -9.29 -20.87
CA GLY A 18 3.63 -9.11 -22.04
C GLY A 18 2.18 -8.85 -21.65
N LEU A 19 1.64 -9.55 -20.65
CA LEU A 19 0.30 -9.30 -20.11
C LEU A 19 0.16 -7.90 -19.53
N LEU A 20 1.14 -7.46 -18.73
CA LEU A 20 1.13 -6.12 -18.14
C LEU A 20 1.21 -5.03 -19.22
N LEU A 21 2.03 -5.23 -20.24
CA LEU A 21 2.12 -4.35 -21.40
C LEU A 21 0.80 -4.31 -22.19
N CYS A 22 0.13 -5.45 -22.38
CA CYS A 22 -1.17 -5.49 -23.05
C CYS A 22 -2.22 -4.68 -22.28
N VAL A 23 -2.23 -4.75 -20.95
CA VAL A 23 -3.15 -3.94 -20.13
C VAL A 23 -2.82 -2.44 -20.25
N MET A 24 -1.54 -2.07 -20.23
CA MET A 24 -1.15 -0.68 -20.48
C MET A 24 -1.63 -0.21 -21.85
N ILE A 25 -1.36 -0.97 -22.91
CA ILE A 25 -1.80 -0.63 -24.28
C ILE A 25 -3.32 -0.51 -24.34
N PHE A 26 -4.06 -1.40 -23.68
CA PHE A 26 -5.51 -1.33 -23.61
C PHE A 26 -5.99 -0.01 -22.99
N HIS A 27 -5.43 0.42 -21.85
CA HIS A 27 -5.80 1.71 -21.25
C HIS A 27 -5.38 2.92 -22.07
N PHE A 28 -4.31 2.82 -22.85
CA PHE A 28 -3.92 3.86 -23.80
C PHE A 28 -4.85 3.94 -25.01
N ALA A 29 -5.29 2.79 -25.53
CA ALA A 29 -6.18 2.72 -26.69
C ALA A 29 -7.64 3.10 -26.32
N PHE A 30 -8.07 2.77 -25.10
CA PHE A 30 -9.41 3.01 -24.59
C PHE A 30 -9.36 3.80 -23.28
N PRO A 31 -8.90 5.07 -23.32
CA PRO A 31 -8.74 5.85 -22.12
C PRO A 31 -10.10 6.19 -21.52
N GLU A 32 -10.17 6.04 -20.20
CA GLU A 32 -11.28 6.50 -19.38
C GLU A 32 -10.65 7.27 -18.23
N TYR A 33 -10.91 8.57 -18.14
CA TYR A 33 -10.36 9.44 -17.09
C TYR A 33 -11.47 9.89 -16.15
N ILE A 34 -11.15 10.15 -14.89
CA ILE A 34 -12.09 10.75 -13.95
C ILE A 34 -12.77 11.99 -14.54
N GLN A 35 -14.08 12.15 -14.36
CA GLN A 35 -14.81 13.26 -15.00
C GLN A 35 -14.60 14.61 -14.30
N GLU A 36 -14.18 14.59 -13.04
CA GLU A 36 -13.94 15.79 -12.24
C GLU A 36 -12.77 16.62 -12.78
N GLU A 37 -12.94 17.94 -12.77
CA GLU A 37 -11.91 18.92 -13.13
C GLU A 37 -11.19 18.62 -14.47
N ASN A 38 -11.97 18.36 -15.52
CA ASN A 38 -11.48 18.07 -16.88
C ASN A 38 -10.52 16.86 -16.98
N GLY A 39 -10.69 15.84 -16.15
CA GLY A 39 -9.79 14.68 -16.14
C GLY A 39 -8.73 14.70 -15.04
N LEU A 40 -8.62 15.80 -14.29
CA LEU A 40 -7.62 15.97 -13.26
C LEU A 40 -8.05 15.39 -11.91
N GLY A 41 -9.35 15.36 -11.61
CA GLY A 41 -9.84 14.97 -10.28
C GLY A 41 -9.46 15.94 -9.16
N TRP A 42 -9.82 15.62 -7.92
CA TRP A 42 -9.57 16.46 -6.73
C TRP A 42 -8.09 16.83 -6.48
N ASP A 43 -7.28 15.92 -5.91
CA ASP A 43 -5.83 16.17 -5.69
C ASP A 43 -5.08 16.54 -6.99
N GLY A 44 -5.48 15.96 -8.13
CA GLY A 44 -4.82 16.20 -9.40
C GLY A 44 -5.03 17.60 -9.96
N GLU A 45 -6.17 18.25 -9.67
CA GLU A 45 -6.40 19.67 -10.00
C GLU A 45 -5.34 20.56 -9.33
N ALA A 46 -5.10 20.33 -8.04
CA ALA A 46 -4.09 21.08 -7.29
C ALA A 46 -2.68 20.84 -7.86
N TYR A 47 -2.34 19.59 -8.20
CA TYR A 47 -1.04 19.29 -8.84
C TYR A 47 -0.89 19.97 -10.20
N ALA A 48 -1.94 20.00 -11.02
CA ALA A 48 -1.92 20.66 -12.32
C ALA A 48 -1.79 22.18 -12.17
N SER A 49 -2.48 22.79 -11.20
CA SER A 49 -2.36 24.21 -10.87
C SER A 49 -0.91 24.58 -10.49
N ILE A 50 -0.28 23.77 -9.63
CA ILE A 50 1.13 23.91 -9.26
C ILE A 50 2.02 23.79 -10.50
N LEU A 51 1.77 22.80 -11.37
CA LEU A 51 2.58 22.57 -12.56
C LEU A 51 2.52 23.75 -13.54
N LYS A 52 1.32 24.30 -13.79
CA LYS A 52 1.11 25.44 -14.71
C LYS A 52 1.88 26.69 -14.27
N ASN A 53 2.02 26.91 -12.96
CA ASN A 53 2.67 28.10 -12.38
C ASN A 53 3.93 27.76 -11.57
N PHE A 54 4.57 26.63 -11.89
CA PHE A 54 5.57 25.97 -11.02
C PHE A 54 6.68 26.90 -10.50
N LYS A 55 7.31 27.66 -11.39
CA LYS A 55 8.40 28.57 -11.03
C LYS A 55 7.92 29.69 -10.11
N GLN A 56 6.79 30.31 -10.45
CA GLN A 56 6.22 31.42 -9.69
C GLN A 56 5.77 30.95 -8.29
N GLN A 57 5.03 29.84 -8.21
CA GLN A 57 4.52 29.35 -6.93
C GLN A 57 5.65 28.93 -5.97
N ILE A 58 6.75 28.38 -6.47
CA ILE A 58 7.93 28.06 -5.64
C ILE A 58 8.63 29.34 -5.17
N GLN A 59 8.83 30.31 -6.06
CA GLN A 59 9.50 31.59 -5.72
C GLN A 59 8.71 32.39 -4.70
N ASN A 60 7.38 32.42 -4.85
CA ASN A 60 6.47 33.16 -3.98
C ASN A 60 6.04 32.38 -2.73
N ARG A 61 6.43 31.11 -2.59
CA ARG A 61 6.03 30.21 -1.49
C ARG A 61 4.52 30.05 -1.39
N GLU A 62 3.86 29.82 -2.52
CA GLU A 62 2.39 29.68 -2.60
C GLU A 62 1.94 28.21 -2.43
N ILE A 63 2.88 27.25 -2.47
CA ILE A 63 2.56 25.82 -2.36
C ILE A 63 2.43 25.42 -0.90
N ASN A 64 1.23 24.99 -0.51
CA ASN A 64 0.98 24.44 0.83
C ASN A 64 1.89 23.24 1.15
N SER A 65 2.32 23.08 2.40
CA SER A 65 3.24 22.01 2.82
C SER A 65 2.76 20.59 2.47
N TYR A 66 1.44 20.33 2.46
CA TYR A 66 0.88 19.05 2.02
C TYR A 66 1.24 18.71 0.57
N TYR A 67 1.08 19.68 -0.35
CA TYR A 67 1.40 19.51 -1.76
C TYR A 67 2.91 19.63 -2.02
N PHE A 68 3.63 20.42 -1.22
CA PHE A 68 5.08 20.53 -1.33
C PHE A 68 5.77 19.19 -1.02
N GLN A 69 5.25 18.41 -0.07
CA GLN A 69 5.73 17.03 0.18
C GLN A 69 5.38 16.03 -0.94
N ARG A 70 4.75 16.49 -2.02
CA ARG A 70 4.42 15.71 -3.22
C ARG A 70 4.98 16.38 -4.48
N ILE A 71 5.90 17.34 -4.32
CA ILE A 71 6.42 18.15 -5.42
C ILE A 71 7.29 17.35 -6.40
N PHE A 72 7.91 16.25 -5.97
CA PHE A 72 8.85 15.50 -6.80
C PHE A 72 8.21 14.91 -8.08
N PRO A 73 7.10 14.15 -8.02
CA PRO A 73 6.44 13.69 -9.25
C PRO A 73 5.97 14.85 -10.14
N ILE A 74 5.50 15.96 -9.56
CA ILE A 74 5.08 17.16 -10.30
C ILE A 74 6.27 17.78 -11.04
N ALA A 75 7.44 17.86 -10.39
CA ALA A 75 8.66 18.40 -10.98
C ALA A 75 9.17 17.54 -12.15
N ILE A 76 9.04 16.20 -12.07
CA ILE A 76 9.39 15.30 -13.17
C ILE A 76 8.50 15.58 -14.38
N VAL A 77 7.18 15.63 -14.18
CA VAL A 77 6.20 15.87 -15.25
C VAL A 77 6.38 17.28 -15.84
N TYR A 78 6.65 18.29 -15.01
CA TYR A 78 7.01 19.63 -15.48
C TYR A 78 8.26 19.59 -16.38
N GLY A 79 9.30 18.87 -15.97
CA GLY A 79 10.52 18.69 -16.75
C GLY A 79 10.28 18.00 -18.08
N GLU A 80 9.45 16.95 -18.10
CA GLU A 80 9.05 16.25 -19.34
C GLU A 80 8.36 17.19 -20.33
N LEU A 81 7.36 17.95 -19.88
CA LEU A 81 6.64 18.91 -20.73
C LEU A 81 7.54 20.06 -21.19
N PHE A 82 8.44 20.53 -20.33
CA PHE A 82 9.40 21.55 -20.68
C PHE A 82 10.39 21.09 -21.76
N ILE A 83 10.94 19.87 -21.62
CA ILE A 83 11.90 19.30 -22.60
C ILE A 83 11.23 19.02 -23.94
N THR A 84 9.99 18.54 -23.92
CA THR A 84 9.22 18.24 -25.15
C THR A 84 8.64 19.48 -25.82
N GLY A 85 8.64 20.63 -25.13
CA GLY A 85 8.04 21.87 -25.63
C GLY A 85 6.52 21.83 -25.72
N LEU A 86 5.86 20.86 -25.06
CA LEU A 86 4.41 20.73 -25.06
C LEU A 86 3.77 21.79 -24.14
N PRO A 87 2.62 22.38 -24.53
CA PRO A 87 1.95 23.37 -23.68
C PRO A 87 1.42 22.71 -22.40
N LEU A 88 1.42 23.47 -21.30
CA LEU A 88 0.93 23.05 -19.97
C LEU A 88 -0.62 23.01 -19.90
N SER A 89 -1.26 22.34 -20.86
CA SER A 89 -2.69 22.08 -20.88
C SER A 89 -3.03 20.83 -20.05
N ASP A 90 -4.26 20.73 -19.53
CA ASP A 90 -4.71 19.61 -18.70
C ASP A 90 -4.54 18.27 -19.42
N THR A 91 -4.88 18.22 -20.71
CA THR A 91 -4.67 17.04 -21.55
C THR A 91 -3.21 16.60 -21.61
N ASN A 92 -2.27 17.54 -21.76
CA ASN A 92 -0.85 17.20 -21.82
C ASN A 92 -0.30 16.81 -20.45
N ILE A 93 -0.78 17.44 -19.37
CA ILE A 93 -0.43 17.08 -18.00
C ILE A 93 -0.88 15.64 -17.71
N ILE A 94 -2.14 15.30 -18.02
CA ILE A 94 -2.68 13.94 -17.87
C ILE A 94 -1.84 12.93 -18.66
N ARG A 95 -1.50 13.22 -19.92
CA ARG A 95 -0.69 12.34 -20.77
C ARG A 95 0.73 12.14 -20.25
N ALA A 96 1.37 13.20 -19.75
CA ALA A 96 2.70 13.11 -19.17
C ALA A 96 2.68 12.30 -17.85
N PHE A 97 1.67 12.49 -17.00
CA PHE A 97 1.46 11.63 -15.83
C PHE A 97 1.21 10.16 -16.21
N LEU A 98 0.46 9.88 -17.28
CA LEU A 98 0.28 8.51 -17.79
C LEU A 98 1.59 7.89 -18.27
N ALA A 99 2.40 8.63 -19.03
CA ALA A 99 3.71 8.18 -19.47
C ALA A 99 4.63 7.89 -18.27
N PHE A 100 4.64 8.80 -17.30
CA PHE A 100 5.36 8.62 -16.04
C PHE A 100 4.88 7.38 -15.27
N ASN A 101 3.57 7.14 -15.20
CA ASN A 101 2.99 5.96 -14.57
C ASN A 101 3.43 4.66 -15.28
N ILE A 102 3.48 4.62 -16.62
CA ILE A 102 4.02 3.43 -17.32
C ILE A 102 5.46 3.15 -16.89
N VAL A 103 6.30 4.19 -16.87
CA VAL A 103 7.72 4.06 -16.49
C VAL A 103 7.83 3.51 -15.06
N LEU A 104 7.01 4.02 -14.14
CA LEU A 104 6.97 3.54 -12.76
C LEU A 104 6.52 2.08 -12.65
N ILE A 105 5.50 1.65 -13.40
CA ILE A 105 5.12 0.23 -13.43
C ILE A 105 6.26 -0.63 -14.00
N GLY A 106 6.98 -0.15 -15.01
CA GLY A 106 8.17 -0.83 -15.54
C GLY A 106 9.27 -0.99 -14.50
N ILE A 107 9.57 0.07 -13.73
CA ILE A 107 10.52 0.04 -12.61
C ILE A 107 10.04 -0.93 -11.52
N ALA A 108 8.76 -0.92 -11.17
CA ALA A 108 8.20 -1.83 -10.18
C ALA A 108 8.24 -3.28 -10.65
N PHE A 109 7.96 -3.55 -11.93
CA PHE A 109 8.07 -4.89 -12.52
C PHE A 109 9.52 -5.38 -12.50
N TRP A 110 10.49 -4.55 -12.88
CA TRP A 110 11.91 -4.88 -12.77
C TRP A 110 12.30 -5.22 -11.33
N ALA A 111 11.93 -4.37 -10.37
CA ALA A 111 12.22 -4.59 -8.95
C ALA A 111 11.57 -5.88 -8.45
N TRP A 112 10.33 -6.17 -8.86
CA TRP A 112 9.64 -7.42 -8.54
C TRP A 112 10.36 -8.65 -9.10
N VAL A 113 10.84 -8.63 -10.34
CA VAL A 113 11.61 -9.75 -10.92
C VAL A 113 12.88 -10.00 -10.11
N VAL A 114 13.65 -8.96 -9.81
CA VAL A 114 14.89 -9.06 -9.02
C VAL A 114 14.60 -9.58 -7.61
N LEU A 115 13.52 -9.10 -6.99
CA LEU A 115 13.09 -9.56 -5.67
C LEU A 115 12.63 -11.02 -5.69
N CYS A 116 11.88 -11.46 -6.70
CA CYS A 116 11.50 -12.86 -6.85
C CYS A 116 12.72 -13.78 -6.93
N GLN A 117 13.77 -13.37 -7.65
CA GLN A 117 15.03 -14.11 -7.73
C GLN A 117 15.75 -14.12 -6.38
N GLN A 118 15.85 -12.96 -5.72
CA GLN A 118 16.52 -12.84 -4.42
C GLN A 118 15.80 -13.61 -3.31
N LEU A 119 14.48 -13.67 -3.35
CA LEU A 119 13.62 -14.43 -2.43
C LEU A 119 13.44 -15.88 -2.86
N GLN A 120 14.03 -16.29 -3.99
CA GLN A 120 13.96 -17.64 -4.55
C GLN A 120 12.52 -18.15 -4.72
N LEU A 121 11.60 -17.28 -5.13
CA LEU A 121 10.21 -17.66 -5.37
C LEU A 121 10.12 -18.62 -6.55
N ARG A 122 9.39 -19.74 -6.35
CA ARG A 122 9.11 -20.71 -7.40
C ARG A 122 8.03 -20.17 -8.33
N THR A 123 7.72 -20.89 -9.40
CA THR A 123 6.66 -20.56 -10.37
C THR A 123 5.34 -20.18 -9.69
N GLN A 124 4.90 -20.94 -8.68
CA GLN A 124 3.67 -20.63 -7.94
C GLN A 124 3.77 -19.30 -7.16
N GLY A 125 4.88 -19.04 -6.47
CA GLY A 125 5.11 -17.80 -5.75
C GLY A 125 5.22 -16.60 -6.68
N LYS A 126 5.81 -16.78 -7.87
CA LYS A 126 5.83 -15.76 -8.93
C LYS A 126 4.42 -15.46 -9.43
N VAL A 127 3.59 -16.46 -9.72
CA VAL A 127 2.19 -16.24 -10.17
C VAL A 127 1.35 -15.57 -9.08
N LEU A 128 1.44 -16.05 -7.83
CA LEU A 128 0.71 -15.46 -6.70
C LEU A 128 1.15 -14.03 -6.42
N SER A 129 2.47 -13.77 -6.37
CA SER A 129 2.97 -12.43 -6.12
C SER A 129 2.66 -11.48 -7.26
N PHE A 130 2.80 -11.91 -8.52
CA PHE A 130 2.41 -11.09 -9.67
C PHE A 130 0.91 -10.73 -9.62
N SER A 131 0.05 -11.71 -9.31
CA SER A 131 -1.38 -11.48 -9.19
C SER A 131 -1.72 -10.51 -8.07
N GLY A 132 -1.09 -10.67 -6.90
CA GLY A 132 -1.34 -9.78 -5.75
C GLY A 132 -0.79 -8.37 -5.95
N ILE A 133 0.32 -8.21 -6.67
CA ILE A 133 1.02 -6.93 -6.83
C ILE A 133 0.48 -6.15 -8.02
N PHE A 134 0.28 -6.80 -9.17
CA PHE A 134 -0.05 -6.12 -10.43
C PHE A 134 -1.49 -6.34 -10.89
N ILE A 135 -2.16 -7.44 -10.51
CA ILE A 135 -3.53 -7.74 -10.94
C ILE A 135 -4.54 -7.40 -9.83
N ASN A 136 -4.73 -6.10 -9.61
CA ASN A 136 -5.65 -5.56 -8.62
C ASN A 136 -6.13 -4.16 -9.05
N TYR A 137 -7.11 -3.60 -8.33
CA TYR A 137 -7.71 -2.30 -8.68
C TYR A 137 -6.68 -1.17 -8.62
N ALA A 138 -5.78 -1.23 -7.62
CA ALA A 138 -4.73 -0.25 -7.39
C ALA A 138 -3.78 -0.07 -8.59
N LEU A 139 -3.51 -1.15 -9.35
CA LEU A 139 -2.55 -1.14 -10.46
C LEU A 139 -3.20 -1.21 -11.84
N LEU A 140 -4.31 -1.94 -11.97
CA LEU A 140 -4.97 -2.10 -13.27
C LEU A 140 -6.04 -1.05 -13.55
N LYS A 141 -6.54 -0.31 -12.57
CA LYS A 141 -7.60 0.70 -12.80
C LYS A 141 -7.18 2.10 -12.38
N MET A 142 -6.77 2.27 -11.12
CA MET A 142 -6.50 3.60 -10.55
C MET A 142 -5.48 4.44 -11.34
N PRO A 143 -4.29 3.95 -11.73
CA PRO A 143 -3.25 4.79 -12.32
C PRO A 143 -3.58 5.26 -13.74
N PHE A 144 -4.59 4.65 -14.37
CA PHE A 144 -5.06 5.00 -15.70
C PHE A 144 -6.34 5.84 -15.64
N TYR A 145 -7.23 5.52 -14.70
CA TYR A 145 -8.48 6.27 -14.47
C TYR A 145 -8.24 7.62 -13.81
N TYR A 146 -7.33 7.67 -12.84
CA TYR A 146 -6.96 8.87 -12.13
C TYR A 146 -5.43 9.01 -12.15
N PRO A 147 -4.84 9.40 -13.30
CA PRO A 147 -3.40 9.31 -13.52
C PRO A 147 -2.58 10.37 -12.79
N VAL A 148 -3.18 11.52 -12.45
CA VAL A 148 -2.54 12.68 -11.82
C VAL A 148 -2.47 12.48 -10.30
N LEU A 149 -1.95 11.34 -9.86
CA LEU A 149 -1.82 10.95 -8.46
C LEU A 149 -0.40 10.47 -8.13
N THR A 150 -0.07 10.35 -6.84
CA THR A 150 1.29 9.97 -6.38
C THR A 150 1.38 8.53 -5.87
N ASP A 151 0.31 7.76 -5.98
CA ASP A 151 0.20 6.39 -5.46
C ASP A 151 1.20 5.44 -6.11
N LEU A 152 1.39 5.58 -7.42
CA LEU A 152 2.22 4.64 -8.17
C LEU A 152 3.72 4.87 -7.96
N ILE A 153 4.14 6.12 -7.75
CA ILE A 153 5.52 6.41 -7.31
C ILE A 153 5.73 5.90 -5.90
N ALA A 154 4.71 6.01 -5.02
CA ALA A 154 4.75 5.47 -3.67
C ALA A 154 4.94 3.95 -3.67
N PHE A 155 4.14 3.25 -4.47
CA PHE A 155 4.24 1.82 -4.72
C PHE A 155 5.63 1.40 -5.22
N SER A 156 6.14 2.09 -6.25
CA SER A 156 7.41 1.77 -6.89
C SER A 156 8.60 1.99 -5.95
N ILE A 157 8.65 3.14 -5.26
CA ILE A 157 9.69 3.42 -4.28
C ILE A 157 9.60 2.46 -3.09
N GLY A 158 8.40 2.12 -2.61
CA GLY A 158 8.23 1.14 -1.53
C GLY A 158 8.85 -0.22 -1.85
N LEU A 159 8.65 -0.70 -3.08
CA LEU A 159 9.26 -1.94 -3.56
C LEU A 159 10.79 -1.84 -3.67
N LEU A 160 11.31 -0.70 -4.15
CA LEU A 160 12.75 -0.43 -4.22
C LEU A 160 13.39 -0.30 -2.83
N MET A 161 12.71 0.32 -1.86
CA MET A 161 13.15 0.39 -0.47
C MET A 161 13.28 -1.00 0.12
N PHE A 162 12.31 -1.88 -0.15
CA PHE A 162 12.39 -3.27 0.28
C PHE A 162 13.58 -3.99 -0.36
N TYR A 163 13.80 -3.82 -1.66
CA TYR A 163 14.99 -4.33 -2.35
C TYR A 163 16.30 -3.84 -1.70
N CYS A 164 16.44 -2.53 -1.46
CA CYS A 164 17.61 -1.96 -0.78
C CYS A 164 17.78 -2.53 0.63
N SER A 165 16.68 -2.72 1.37
CA SER A 165 16.71 -3.26 2.74
C SER A 165 17.23 -4.70 2.77
N LEU A 166 16.76 -5.56 1.86
CA LEU A 166 17.22 -6.95 1.76
C LEU A 166 18.69 -7.05 1.32
N ARG A 167 19.12 -6.16 0.42
CA ARG A 167 20.52 -6.07 -0.03
C ARG A 167 21.44 -5.33 0.97
N LYS A 168 20.89 -4.79 2.06
CA LYS A 168 21.61 -3.93 3.02
C LYS A 168 22.26 -2.70 2.34
N TYR A 169 21.69 -2.24 1.21
CA TYR A 169 22.18 -1.07 0.47
C TYR A 169 21.69 0.23 1.11
N LYS A 170 22.36 0.62 2.19
CA LYS A 170 21.99 1.73 3.07
C LYS A 170 21.88 3.08 2.35
N VAL A 171 22.82 3.37 1.44
CA VAL A 171 22.84 4.64 0.69
C VAL A 171 21.62 4.73 -0.22
N GLY A 172 21.29 3.65 -0.93
CA GLY A 172 20.07 3.58 -1.73
C GLY A 172 18.81 3.77 -0.88
N LEU A 173 18.76 3.17 0.30
CA LEU A 173 17.62 3.33 1.20
C LEU A 173 17.45 4.78 1.67
N LEU A 174 18.53 5.44 2.10
CA LEU A 174 18.49 6.87 2.48
C LEU A 174 18.07 7.77 1.32
N PHE A 175 18.64 7.54 0.13
CA PHE A 175 18.30 8.28 -1.08
C PHE A 175 16.82 8.15 -1.44
N LEU A 176 16.30 6.92 -1.45
CA LEU A 176 14.89 6.64 -1.70
C LEU A 176 13.99 7.26 -0.61
N SER A 177 14.43 7.34 0.65
CA SER A 177 13.68 8.01 1.70
C SER A 177 13.56 9.51 1.49
N VAL A 178 14.63 10.16 1.04
CA VAL A 178 14.60 11.59 0.72
C VAL A 178 13.67 11.85 -0.46
N ILE A 179 13.78 11.06 -1.55
CA ILE A 179 12.83 11.15 -2.67
C ILE A 179 11.40 10.89 -2.19
N GLY A 180 11.22 9.88 -1.36
CA GLY A 180 9.94 9.49 -0.79
C GLY A 180 9.29 10.62 0.02
N ALA A 181 10.08 11.40 0.76
CA ALA A 181 9.58 12.54 1.54
C ALA A 181 8.92 13.63 0.68
N PHE A 182 9.29 13.73 -0.60
CA PHE A 182 8.74 14.69 -1.57
C PHE A 182 7.84 14.03 -2.62
N SER A 183 7.52 12.75 -2.46
CA SER A 183 6.65 11.98 -3.37
C SER A 183 5.39 11.51 -2.65
N PHE A 184 5.58 10.89 -1.50
CA PHE A 184 4.52 10.29 -0.69
C PHE A 184 5.00 10.23 0.78
N PRO A 185 4.52 11.12 1.68
CA PRO A 185 5.16 11.39 2.97
C PRO A 185 5.47 10.15 3.84
N THR A 186 4.62 9.12 3.79
CA THR A 186 4.83 7.89 4.58
C THR A 186 6.12 7.15 4.21
N LEU A 187 6.59 7.26 2.96
CA LEU A 187 7.82 6.63 2.49
C LEU A 187 9.06 7.04 3.28
N PHE A 188 9.15 8.32 3.69
CA PHE A 188 10.27 8.79 4.49
C PHE A 188 10.38 7.99 5.79
N TYR A 189 9.26 7.90 6.53
CA TYR A 189 9.20 7.17 7.79
C TYR A 189 9.46 5.67 7.59
N CYS A 190 8.96 5.08 6.49
CA CYS A 190 9.21 3.68 6.16
C CYS A 190 10.69 3.38 5.94
N GLY A 191 11.35 4.18 5.10
CA GLY A 191 12.75 3.96 4.79
C GLY A 191 13.66 4.29 5.98
N MET A 192 13.32 5.30 6.80
CA MET A 192 14.02 5.55 8.06
C MET A 192 13.84 4.40 9.05
N LEU A 193 12.64 3.82 9.16
CA LEU A 193 12.40 2.66 10.02
C LEU A 193 13.26 1.46 9.61
N LEU A 194 13.28 1.14 8.31
CA LEU A 194 14.11 0.05 7.75
C LEU A 194 15.62 0.35 7.80
N TYR A 195 16.01 1.63 7.89
CA TYR A 195 17.41 2.05 8.01
C TYR A 195 17.90 1.92 9.45
N VAL A 196 17.14 2.47 10.40
CA VAL A 196 17.44 2.48 11.83
C VAL A 196 17.42 1.06 12.38
N LEU A 197 16.32 0.34 12.14
CA LEU A 197 16.15 -1.04 12.57
C LEU A 197 16.60 -1.99 11.46
N PRO A 198 17.64 -2.80 11.68
CA PRO A 198 18.22 -3.61 10.63
C PRO A 198 17.34 -4.80 10.24
N VAL A 199 17.29 -5.09 8.94
CA VAL A 199 16.88 -6.41 8.44
C VAL A 199 18.03 -7.39 8.70
N GLN A 200 17.83 -8.35 9.59
CA GLN A 200 18.81 -9.37 9.98
C GLN A 200 18.14 -10.74 10.06
N ASN A 201 18.93 -11.81 9.86
CA ASN A 201 18.43 -13.15 10.12
C ASN A 201 17.98 -13.23 11.58
N GLY A 202 16.74 -13.65 11.79
CA GLY A 202 16.01 -13.54 13.05
C GLY A 202 16.87 -13.85 14.29
N LEU A 203 16.74 -13.01 15.31
CA LEU A 203 17.36 -13.25 16.61
C LEU A 203 16.87 -14.60 17.14
N ASN A 204 17.80 -15.49 17.52
CA ASN A 204 17.51 -16.72 18.25
C ASN A 204 16.99 -16.35 19.65
N SER A 205 15.76 -15.85 19.74
CA SER A 205 15.16 -15.53 21.03
C SER A 205 14.63 -16.81 21.67
N THR A 206 15.22 -17.16 22.81
CA THR A 206 14.63 -18.05 23.81
C THR A 206 13.26 -17.53 24.27
N GLU A 207 12.36 -18.45 24.63
CA GLU A 207 10.93 -18.24 24.83
C GLU A 207 10.49 -17.10 25.78
N ASN A 208 9.38 -16.46 25.39
CA ASN A 208 8.23 -15.95 26.19
C ASN A 208 8.40 -15.01 27.40
N SER A 209 9.58 -14.75 27.97
CA SER A 209 9.68 -14.09 29.29
C SER A 209 9.03 -12.69 29.37
N LEU A 210 9.00 -11.94 28.27
CA LEU A 210 8.40 -10.59 28.22
C LEU A 210 7.02 -10.54 27.55
N ARG A 211 6.40 -11.68 27.23
CA ARG A 211 5.10 -11.70 26.54
C ARG A 211 3.97 -11.06 27.34
N GLN A 212 4.08 -11.02 28.66
CA GLN A 212 3.17 -10.27 29.53
C GLN A 212 3.15 -8.78 29.18
N TRP A 213 4.28 -8.19 28.80
CA TRP A 213 4.35 -6.77 28.44
C TRP A 213 3.59 -6.46 27.15
N ASN A 214 3.50 -7.40 26.21
CA ASN A 214 2.67 -7.23 25.02
C ASN A 214 1.20 -7.02 25.37
N LYS A 215 0.70 -7.63 26.47
CA LYS A 215 -0.69 -7.41 26.94
C LYS A 215 -0.87 -5.95 27.36
N TRP A 216 0.06 -5.41 28.15
CA TRP A 216 0.00 -4.03 28.61
C TRP A 216 0.18 -3.03 27.46
N LEU A 217 1.07 -3.30 26.52
CA LEU A 217 1.23 -2.50 25.30
C LEU A 217 -0.04 -2.53 24.44
N ALA A 218 -0.72 -3.68 24.35
CA ALA A 218 -1.98 -3.78 23.63
C ALA A 218 -3.09 -2.97 24.32
N ILE A 219 -3.17 -3.01 25.65
CA ILE A 219 -4.11 -2.18 26.42
C ILE A 219 -3.81 -0.70 26.20
N LEU A 220 -2.54 -0.28 26.29
CA LEU A 220 -2.13 1.10 26.03
C LEU A 220 -2.48 1.52 24.60
N GLY A 221 -2.22 0.67 23.61
CA GLY A 221 -2.58 0.94 22.22
C GLY A 221 -4.08 1.11 22.01
N VAL A 222 -4.91 0.31 22.67
CA VAL A 222 -6.37 0.47 22.68
C VAL A 222 -6.80 1.78 23.33
N ILE A 223 -6.18 2.16 24.45
CA ILE A 223 -6.47 3.43 25.12
C ILE A 223 -6.11 4.60 24.18
N LEU A 224 -4.92 4.58 23.58
CA LEU A 224 -4.49 5.62 22.65
C LEU A 224 -5.39 5.69 21.42
N PHE A 225 -5.77 4.54 20.84
CA PHE A 225 -6.72 4.49 19.72
C PHE A 225 -8.07 5.10 20.10
N THR A 226 -8.59 4.77 21.28
CA THR A 226 -9.86 5.33 21.80
C THR A 226 -9.75 6.83 22.08
N VAL A 227 -8.64 7.32 22.62
CA VAL A 227 -8.42 8.76 22.86
C VAL A 227 -8.37 9.53 21.54
N VAL A 228 -7.58 9.04 20.57
CA VAL A 228 -7.51 9.63 19.23
C VAL A 228 -8.90 9.63 18.60
N PHE A 229 -9.65 8.55 18.75
CA PHE A 229 -11.03 8.46 18.26
C PHE A 229 -11.92 9.56 18.85
N ILE A 230 -11.96 9.69 20.18
CA ILE A 230 -12.77 10.69 20.88
C ILE A 230 -12.39 12.09 20.39
N VAL A 231 -11.10 12.40 20.35
CA VAL A 231 -10.59 13.69 19.89
C VAL A 231 -10.96 13.94 18.42
N ALA A 232 -10.81 12.93 17.55
CA ALA A 232 -11.13 13.04 16.13
C ALA A 232 -12.61 13.37 15.89
N ARG A 233 -13.52 12.80 16.70
CA ARG A 233 -14.96 13.09 16.63
C ARG A 233 -15.29 14.55 16.92
N PHE A 234 -14.53 15.22 17.77
CA PHE A 234 -14.74 16.64 18.08
C PHE A 234 -14.07 17.59 17.10
N ILE A 235 -13.06 17.13 16.36
CA ILE A 235 -12.27 17.97 15.46
C ILE A 235 -12.85 17.98 14.05
N LYS A 236 -13.55 16.92 13.63
CA LYS A 236 -13.78 16.68 12.20
C LYS A 236 -15.22 16.31 11.90
N ASP A 237 -15.97 17.27 11.39
CA ASP A 237 -17.06 17.00 10.46
C ASP A 237 -16.41 16.73 9.10
N LYS A 238 -16.26 15.46 8.73
CA LYS A 238 -15.98 15.10 7.33
C LYS A 238 -17.33 15.06 6.61
N PRO A 239 -17.68 16.05 5.78
CA PRO A 239 -18.82 15.86 4.90
C PRO A 239 -18.53 14.65 3.99
N TYR A 240 -19.57 13.91 3.62
CA TYR A 240 -19.55 12.79 2.66
C TYR A 240 -18.90 11.47 3.13
N VAL A 241 -18.44 11.35 4.37
CA VAL A 241 -18.13 10.02 4.93
C VAL A 241 -19.43 9.34 5.32
N ASN A 242 -19.53 8.04 5.04
CA ASN A 242 -20.70 7.25 5.39
C ASN A 242 -20.98 7.34 6.91
N PRO A 243 -22.08 8.01 7.33
CA PRO A 243 -22.36 8.24 8.75
C PRO A 243 -22.95 6.97 9.36
N PRO A 244 -22.24 6.28 10.27
CA PRO A 244 -22.77 5.07 10.88
C PRO A 244 -23.94 5.40 11.80
N ASP A 245 -24.98 4.57 11.79
CA ASP A 245 -25.98 4.59 12.85
C ASP A 245 -25.35 4.23 14.22
N ASN A 246 -26.07 4.47 15.31
CA ASN A 246 -25.53 4.26 16.66
C ASN A 246 -25.10 2.80 16.94
N LEU A 247 -25.78 1.81 16.36
CA LEU A 247 -25.49 0.39 16.55
C LEU A 247 -24.28 -0.04 15.71
N ILE A 248 -24.27 0.32 14.43
CA ILE A 248 -23.15 0.11 13.51
C ILE A 248 -21.89 0.75 14.07
N PHE A 249 -22.01 1.98 14.57
CA PHE A 249 -20.94 2.69 15.23
C PHE A 249 -20.37 1.90 16.41
N ALA A 250 -21.23 1.41 17.32
CA ALA A 250 -20.80 0.65 18.49
C ALA A 250 -20.10 -0.66 18.11
N ILE A 251 -20.68 -1.41 17.18
CA ILE A 251 -20.11 -2.68 16.70
C ILE A 251 -18.76 -2.43 16.01
N SER A 252 -18.69 -1.45 15.11
CA SER A 252 -17.46 -1.13 14.37
C SER A 252 -16.35 -0.67 15.30
N SER A 253 -16.67 0.13 16.31
CA SER A 253 -15.73 0.56 17.36
C SER A 253 -15.16 -0.62 18.13
N ILE A 254 -16.02 -1.56 18.58
CA ILE A 254 -15.59 -2.76 19.30
C ILE A 254 -14.66 -3.62 18.42
N LEU A 255 -15.03 -3.83 17.15
CA LEU A 255 -14.23 -4.64 16.23
C LEU A 255 -12.89 -3.99 15.88
N ALA A 256 -12.83 -2.67 15.71
CA ALA A 256 -11.59 -1.93 15.52
C ALA A 256 -10.67 -2.02 16.74
N ILE A 257 -11.22 -1.89 17.96
CA ILE A 257 -10.48 -2.07 19.21
C ILE A 257 -9.92 -3.49 19.32
N ILE A 258 -10.75 -4.50 19.04
CA ILE A 258 -10.34 -5.91 19.03
C ILE A 258 -9.20 -6.13 18.04
N TYR A 259 -9.31 -5.57 16.83
CA TYR A 259 -8.27 -5.63 15.81
C TYR A 259 -6.95 -5.05 16.32
N VAL A 260 -6.95 -3.80 16.80
CA VAL A 260 -5.75 -3.13 17.33
C VAL A 260 -5.14 -3.93 18.48
N TYR A 261 -5.97 -4.40 19.42
CA TYR A 261 -5.53 -5.22 20.54
C TYR A 261 -4.81 -6.48 20.07
N PHE A 262 -5.42 -7.24 19.16
CA PHE A 262 -4.84 -8.49 18.67
C PHE A 262 -3.57 -8.27 17.87
N ILE A 263 -3.52 -7.22 17.05
CA ILE A 263 -2.32 -6.85 16.30
C ILE A 263 -1.16 -6.59 17.28
N ILE A 264 -1.34 -5.70 18.26
CA ILE A 264 -0.28 -5.38 19.21
C ILE A 264 0.08 -6.59 20.07
N TYR A 265 -0.91 -7.29 20.63
CA TYR A 265 -0.68 -8.40 21.54
C TYR A 265 0.03 -9.58 20.88
N LYS A 266 -0.36 -9.94 19.65
CA LYS A 266 0.16 -11.13 18.95
C LYS A 266 1.45 -10.85 18.19
N LEU A 267 1.60 -9.67 17.60
CA LEU A 267 2.77 -9.36 16.77
C LEU A 267 3.90 -8.74 17.58
N THR A 268 3.65 -7.89 18.57
CA THR A 268 4.75 -7.16 19.22
C THR A 268 5.82 -8.08 19.82
N ARG A 269 7.09 -7.76 19.56
CA ARG A 269 8.27 -8.45 20.10
C ARG A 269 9.11 -7.46 20.89
N ILE A 270 8.61 -7.09 22.07
CA ILE A 270 9.25 -6.06 22.91
C ILE A 270 10.69 -6.45 23.30
N ASP A 271 10.94 -7.74 23.46
CA ASP A 271 12.26 -8.33 23.68
C ASP A 271 13.26 -7.90 22.60
N TRP A 272 12.85 -7.93 21.33
CA TRP A 272 13.71 -7.54 20.23
C TRP A 272 13.96 -6.04 20.19
N TYR A 273 12.93 -5.22 20.43
CA TYR A 273 13.09 -3.77 20.43
C TYR A 273 13.98 -3.28 21.57
N LEU A 274 13.87 -3.88 22.75
CA LEU A 274 14.76 -3.58 23.87
C LEU A 274 16.23 -3.90 23.53
N GLN A 275 16.50 -5.03 22.88
CA GLN A 275 17.86 -5.37 22.44
C GLN A 275 18.43 -4.33 21.48
N GLU A 276 17.62 -3.83 20.54
CA GLU A 276 18.04 -2.77 19.62
C GLU A 276 18.28 -1.42 20.31
N LEU A 277 17.54 -1.11 21.39
CA LEU A 277 17.79 0.10 22.19
C LEU A 277 19.14 0.08 22.90
N PHE A 278 19.69 -1.10 23.20
CA PHE A 278 21.04 -1.22 23.76
C PHE A 278 22.14 -1.30 22.69
N ASN A 279 21.79 -1.29 21.40
CA ASN A 279 22.74 -1.35 20.31
C ASN A 279 23.21 0.05 19.89
N ALA A 280 24.49 0.37 20.10
CA ALA A 280 25.07 1.66 19.75
C ALA A 280 24.95 2.01 18.25
N GLN A 281 24.92 1.02 17.36
CA GLN A 281 24.74 1.27 15.93
C GLN A 281 23.33 1.76 15.60
N THR A 282 22.32 1.32 16.35
CA THR A 282 20.93 1.77 16.19
C THR A 282 20.82 3.26 16.49
N TRP A 283 21.47 3.73 17.56
CA TRP A 283 21.51 5.16 17.92
C TRP A 283 22.23 6.03 16.89
N LYS A 284 23.35 5.56 16.32
CA LYS A 284 24.03 6.28 15.23
C LYS A 284 23.12 6.46 14.03
N ARG A 285 22.38 5.41 13.66
CA ARG A 285 21.42 5.48 12.55
C ARG A 285 20.21 6.33 12.88
N ALA A 286 19.71 6.27 14.12
CA ALA A 286 18.62 7.11 14.59
C ALA A 286 19.01 8.60 14.55
N ALA A 287 20.24 8.95 14.94
CA ALA A 287 20.74 10.31 14.83
C ALA A 287 20.76 10.80 13.38
N ILE A 288 21.19 9.98 12.43
CA ILE A 288 21.14 10.29 10.99
C ILE A 288 19.69 10.48 10.53
N ALA A 289 18.78 9.58 10.93
CA ALA A 289 17.37 9.68 10.57
C ALA A 289 16.70 10.96 11.12
N ILE A 290 17.01 11.32 12.38
CA ILE A 290 16.54 12.56 13.02
C ILE A 290 17.12 13.78 12.31
N LEU A 291 18.40 13.77 11.96
CA LEU A 291 19.04 14.87 11.22
C LEU A 291 18.38 15.05 9.85
N LEU A 292 18.17 13.97 9.10
CA LEU A 292 17.47 14.03 7.81
C LEU A 292 16.03 14.52 7.95
N PHE A 293 15.31 14.06 8.97
CA PHE A 293 13.97 14.55 9.26
C PHE A 293 13.99 16.06 9.54
N ALA A 294 14.92 16.54 10.37
CA ALA A 294 15.06 17.96 10.67
C ALA A 294 15.38 18.78 9.41
N ILE A 295 16.28 18.29 8.55
CA ILE A 295 16.60 18.94 7.27
C ILE A 295 15.36 19.03 6.38
N ILE A 296 14.64 17.92 6.18
CA ILE A 296 13.44 17.88 5.34
C ILE A 296 12.35 18.78 5.92
N TYR A 297 12.16 18.76 7.24
CA TYR A 297 11.18 19.60 7.92
C TYR A 297 11.51 21.09 7.74
N VAL A 298 12.75 21.50 8.01
CA VAL A 298 13.20 22.88 7.83
C VAL A 298 13.08 23.30 6.38
N PHE A 299 13.56 22.47 5.44
CA PHE A 299 13.48 22.75 4.01
C PHE A 299 12.03 22.91 3.53
N THR A 300 11.12 22.02 3.94
CA THR A 300 9.69 22.10 3.62
C THR A 300 9.10 23.38 4.21
N SER A 301 9.32 23.65 5.50
CA SER A 301 8.79 24.84 6.17
C SER A 301 9.31 26.17 5.59
N PHE A 302 10.52 26.17 5.02
CA PHE A 302 11.11 27.36 4.41
C PHE A 302 10.55 27.65 3.02
N LEU A 303 10.14 26.62 2.27
CA LEU A 303 9.70 26.73 0.88
C LEU A 303 8.19 26.64 0.69
N SER A 304 7.46 26.04 1.63
CA SER A 304 6.00 25.99 1.59
C SER A 304 5.36 27.29 2.05
N SER A 305 4.10 27.47 1.69
CA SER A 305 3.26 28.54 2.26
C SER A 305 3.10 28.37 3.77
N SER A 306 2.79 29.47 4.45
CA SER A 306 2.48 29.49 5.90
C SER A 306 1.05 29.06 6.21
N GLU A 307 0.26 28.70 5.18
CA GLU A 307 -1.12 28.25 5.36
C GLU A 307 -1.16 26.89 6.06
N GLU A 308 -2.25 26.65 6.81
CA GLU A 308 -2.42 25.35 7.44
C GLU A 308 -2.50 24.24 6.38
N PRO A 309 -1.79 23.12 6.57
CA PRO A 309 -1.86 22.00 5.64
C PRO A 309 -3.25 21.37 5.59
N ILE A 310 -3.72 21.10 4.37
CA ILE A 310 -4.97 20.37 4.10
C ILE A 310 -5.03 19.06 4.90
N LEU A 311 -3.89 18.35 4.98
CA LEU A 311 -3.75 17.18 5.82
C LEU A 311 -2.40 17.17 6.54
N ASN A 312 -2.42 17.42 7.85
CA ASN A 312 -1.28 17.17 8.74
C ASN A 312 -1.35 15.77 9.36
N TYR A 313 -0.31 15.41 10.13
CA TYR A 313 -0.22 14.12 10.80
C TYR A 313 -1.37 13.86 11.80
N LYS A 314 -1.91 14.91 12.46
CA LYS A 314 -3.06 14.79 13.36
C LYS A 314 -4.32 14.43 12.57
N GLY A 315 -4.55 15.15 11.46
CA GLY A 315 -5.65 14.90 10.53
C GLY A 315 -5.56 13.53 9.87
N PHE A 316 -4.35 13.08 9.51
CA PHE A 316 -4.13 11.74 8.97
C PHE A 316 -4.46 10.65 10.01
N LEU A 317 -3.98 10.77 11.24
CA LEU A 317 -4.28 9.78 12.26
C LEU A 317 -5.78 9.79 12.65
N ALA A 318 -6.39 10.97 12.71
CA ALA A 318 -7.84 11.11 12.89
C ALA A 318 -8.61 10.43 11.75
N ASN A 319 -8.16 10.56 10.49
CA ASN A 319 -8.75 9.86 9.35
C ASN A 319 -8.69 8.34 9.54
N VAL A 320 -7.52 7.78 9.81
CA VAL A 320 -7.35 6.32 10.01
C VAL A 320 -8.34 5.77 11.03
N VAL A 321 -8.55 6.50 12.12
CA VAL A 321 -9.42 6.06 13.23
C VAL A 321 -10.90 6.27 12.92
N ILE A 322 -11.30 7.40 12.33
CA ILE A 322 -12.70 7.65 11.91
C ILE A 322 -13.11 6.67 10.82
N GLU A 323 -12.23 6.40 9.87
CA GLU A 323 -12.52 5.54 8.72
C GLU A 323 -12.73 4.08 9.13
N ALA A 324 -12.03 3.64 10.18
CA ALA A 324 -12.13 2.29 10.74
C ALA A 324 -13.52 1.94 11.29
N ILE A 325 -14.36 2.95 11.58
CA ILE A 325 -15.64 2.78 12.27
C ILE A 325 -16.87 3.12 11.42
N THR A 326 -16.68 3.48 10.15
CA THR A 326 -17.78 3.80 9.21
C THR A 326 -18.69 2.59 8.99
N ASN A 327 -18.11 1.40 8.92
CA ASN A 327 -18.82 0.13 8.82
C ASN A 327 -18.01 -0.99 9.53
N PRO A 328 -18.64 -2.10 9.97
CA PRO A 328 -17.97 -3.12 10.77
C PRO A 328 -16.83 -3.78 10.00
N LEU A 329 -15.58 -3.57 10.41
CA LEU A 329 -14.40 -4.08 9.68
C LEU A 329 -14.32 -3.61 8.22
N VAL A 330 -14.84 -2.40 7.91
CA VAL A 330 -14.84 -1.83 6.54
C VAL A 330 -13.46 -1.84 5.89
N PHE A 331 -12.39 -1.67 6.68
CA PHE A 331 -11.02 -1.67 6.18
C PHE A 331 -10.64 -3.02 5.58
N LEU A 332 -11.13 -4.15 6.10
CA LEU A 332 -10.89 -5.47 5.49
C LEU A 332 -11.57 -5.60 4.12
N VAL A 333 -12.79 -5.08 3.98
CA VAL A 333 -13.52 -5.07 2.71
C VAL A 333 -12.81 -4.13 1.73
N ALA A 334 -12.46 -2.92 2.15
CA ALA A 334 -11.75 -1.95 1.31
C ALA A 334 -10.40 -2.50 0.83
N HIS A 335 -9.59 -3.08 1.71
CA HIS A 335 -8.31 -3.69 1.31
C HIS A 335 -8.50 -4.86 0.35
N PHE A 336 -9.54 -5.69 0.53
CA PHE A 336 -9.86 -6.74 -0.43
C PHE A 336 -10.26 -6.17 -1.80
N VAL A 337 -11.14 -5.18 -1.83
CA VAL A 337 -11.59 -4.57 -3.10
C VAL A 337 -10.43 -3.90 -3.83
N TYR A 338 -9.53 -3.27 -3.08
CA TYR A 338 -8.42 -2.51 -3.63
C TYR A 338 -7.24 -3.40 -4.06
N PHE A 339 -6.87 -4.39 -3.23
CA PHE A 339 -5.70 -5.24 -3.43
C PHE A 339 -6.00 -6.66 -3.96
N GLY A 340 -7.26 -7.08 -3.94
CA GLY A 340 -7.72 -8.34 -4.51
C GLY A 340 -7.60 -9.57 -3.59
N PRO A 341 -7.85 -10.78 -4.13
CA PRO A 341 -7.95 -12.03 -3.36
C PRO A 341 -6.69 -12.45 -2.60
N VAL A 342 -5.51 -11.98 -3.00
CA VAL A 342 -4.25 -12.27 -2.28
C VAL A 342 -4.27 -11.68 -0.85
N PHE A 343 -5.04 -10.61 -0.62
CA PHE A 343 -5.29 -10.09 0.72
C PHE A 343 -6.00 -11.13 1.62
N LEU A 344 -6.96 -11.89 1.07
CA LEU A 344 -7.64 -12.95 1.83
C LEU A 344 -6.68 -14.09 2.18
N LEU A 345 -5.73 -14.40 1.30
CA LEU A 345 -4.67 -15.36 1.60
C LEU A 345 -3.77 -14.85 2.73
N ALA A 346 -3.46 -13.55 2.77
CA ALA A 346 -2.70 -12.94 3.87
C ALA A 346 -3.43 -13.10 5.20
N LEU A 347 -4.76 -12.92 5.24
CA LEU A 347 -5.57 -13.13 6.43
C LEU A 347 -5.57 -14.61 6.86
N TYR A 348 -5.81 -15.52 5.92
CA TYR A 348 -5.88 -16.96 6.21
C TYR A 348 -4.53 -17.53 6.67
N PHE A 349 -3.44 -17.21 5.98
CA PHE A 349 -2.09 -17.65 6.29
C PHE A 349 -1.36 -16.67 7.22
N GLY A 350 -2.08 -15.81 7.95
CA GLY A 350 -1.49 -14.75 8.78
C GLY A 350 -0.45 -15.26 9.78
N LYS A 351 -0.64 -16.47 10.33
CA LYS A 351 0.36 -17.09 11.23
C LYS A 351 1.69 -17.38 10.53
N ASP A 352 1.62 -17.90 9.31
CA ASP A 352 2.81 -18.24 8.52
C ASP A 352 3.47 -17.00 7.95
N PHE A 353 2.67 -16.02 7.52
CA PHE A 353 3.14 -14.69 7.16
C PHE A 353 3.94 -14.06 8.31
N ILE A 354 3.38 -14.02 9.53
CA ILE A 354 4.06 -13.46 10.71
C ILE A 354 5.34 -14.23 11.05
N ARG A 355 5.29 -15.57 10.98
CA ARG A 355 6.49 -16.39 11.17
C ARG A 355 7.57 -16.03 10.15
N GLN A 356 7.18 -15.79 8.90
CA GLN A 356 8.12 -15.40 7.86
C GLN A 356 8.65 -13.98 8.07
N VAL A 357 7.82 -13.02 8.48
CA VAL A 357 8.28 -11.66 8.85
C VAL A 357 9.35 -11.73 9.94
N ASN A 358 9.14 -12.59 10.95
CA ASN A 358 10.09 -12.79 12.05
C ASN A 358 11.48 -13.28 11.60
N THR A 359 11.60 -13.93 10.44
CA THR A 359 12.92 -14.38 9.96
C THR A 359 13.80 -13.24 9.43
N TYR A 360 13.21 -12.08 9.12
CA TYR A 360 13.89 -10.90 8.55
C TYR A 360 14.28 -9.85 9.61
N GLY A 361 13.99 -10.11 10.89
CA GLY A 361 14.46 -9.28 12.00
C GLY A 361 13.60 -8.05 12.31
N THR A 362 14.15 -7.16 13.13
CA THR A 362 13.43 -6.06 13.80
C THR A 362 12.90 -5.00 12.83
N GLY A 363 13.66 -4.69 11.77
CA GLY A 363 13.25 -3.69 10.77
C GLY A 363 11.97 -4.06 10.03
N LEU A 364 11.95 -5.24 9.40
CA LEU A 364 10.76 -5.69 8.67
C LEU A 364 9.59 -5.96 9.61
N HIS A 365 9.87 -6.47 10.80
CA HIS A 365 8.86 -6.68 11.82
C HIS A 365 8.16 -5.38 12.25
N ALA A 366 8.94 -4.34 12.55
CA ALA A 366 8.39 -3.02 12.89
C ALA A 366 7.60 -2.41 11.72
N PHE A 367 8.12 -2.56 10.50
CA PHE A 367 7.45 -2.11 9.29
C PHE A 367 6.06 -2.76 9.13
N VAL A 368 5.99 -4.09 9.23
CA VAL A 368 4.72 -4.82 9.14
C VAL A 368 3.78 -4.47 10.29
N LEU A 369 4.29 -4.36 11.52
CA LEU A 369 3.48 -3.97 12.68
C LEU A 369 2.86 -2.58 12.48
N LEU A 370 3.65 -1.61 12.04
CA LEU A 370 3.17 -0.26 11.74
C LEU A 370 2.06 -0.28 10.69
N TYR A 371 2.28 -0.98 9.57
CA TYR A 371 1.29 -1.03 8.49
C TYR A 371 0.04 -1.83 8.82
N LEU A 372 0.12 -2.85 9.68
CA LEU A 372 -1.07 -3.53 10.18
C LEU A 372 -1.89 -2.61 11.10
N LEU A 373 -1.24 -1.78 11.93
CA LEU A 373 -1.93 -0.80 12.76
C LEU A 373 -2.58 0.30 11.92
N LEU A 374 -1.83 0.86 10.96
CA LEU A 374 -2.34 1.88 10.04
C LEU A 374 -3.43 1.32 9.11
N GLY A 375 -3.35 0.03 8.77
CA GLY A 375 -4.35 -0.68 7.97
C GLY A 375 -5.74 -0.78 8.61
N ALA A 376 -5.94 -0.27 9.82
CA ALA A 376 -7.29 0.03 10.33
C ALA A 376 -8.00 1.12 9.51
N GLY A 377 -7.25 2.00 8.85
CA GLY A 377 -7.78 2.96 7.89
C GLY A 377 -8.35 2.23 6.67
N SER A 378 -9.53 2.66 6.22
CA SER A 378 -10.21 2.02 5.09
C SER A 378 -9.87 2.66 3.74
N GLU A 379 -9.14 3.79 3.72
CA GLU A 379 -8.57 4.35 2.50
C GLU A 379 -7.29 3.59 2.08
N SER A 380 -7.46 2.39 1.50
CA SER A 380 -6.38 1.44 1.17
C SER A 380 -5.21 2.02 0.37
N ARG A 381 -5.49 3.01 -0.48
CA ARG A 381 -4.48 3.69 -1.30
C ARG A 381 -3.39 4.39 -0.47
N GLN A 382 -3.71 4.82 0.75
CA GLN A 382 -2.74 5.43 1.68
C GLN A 382 -1.61 4.47 2.08
N PHE A 383 -1.80 3.15 1.90
CA PHE A 383 -0.85 2.11 2.29
C PHE A 383 -0.22 1.37 1.11
N ILE A 384 -0.45 1.86 -0.12
CA ILE A 384 -0.03 1.20 -1.37
C ILE A 384 1.49 0.96 -1.43
N ASN A 385 2.28 1.81 -0.76
CA ASN A 385 3.73 1.68 -0.72
C ASN A 385 4.23 0.45 0.05
N ALA A 386 3.43 -0.11 0.96
CA ALA A 386 3.80 -1.31 1.71
C ALA A 386 3.25 -2.59 1.12
N TRP A 387 2.17 -2.51 0.34
CA TRP A 387 1.46 -3.68 -0.18
C TRP A 387 2.36 -4.70 -0.89
N PRO A 388 3.30 -4.30 -1.77
CA PRO A 388 4.18 -5.27 -2.43
C PRO A 388 5.05 -6.08 -1.48
N VAL A 389 5.47 -5.47 -0.37
CA VAL A 389 6.27 -6.15 0.66
C VAL A 389 5.43 -7.22 1.35
N PHE A 390 4.18 -6.91 1.69
CA PHE A 390 3.25 -7.88 2.27
C PHE A 390 3.04 -9.08 1.35
N VAL A 391 2.79 -8.83 0.05
CA VAL A 391 2.57 -9.90 -0.92
C VAL A 391 3.81 -10.78 -1.10
N LEU A 392 5.00 -10.19 -1.23
CA LEU A 392 6.23 -10.95 -1.42
C LEU A 392 6.54 -11.82 -0.21
N ILE A 393 6.45 -11.27 1.01
CA ILE A 393 6.70 -12.02 2.24
C ILE A 393 5.66 -13.12 2.45
N LEU A 394 4.39 -12.86 2.13
CA LEU A 394 3.36 -13.90 2.10
C LEU A 394 3.76 -15.02 1.13
N CYS A 395 4.17 -14.69 -0.09
CA CYS A 395 4.54 -15.71 -1.08
C CYS A 395 5.73 -16.55 -0.63
N VAL A 396 6.73 -15.96 0.03
CA VAL A 396 7.82 -16.71 0.68
C VAL A 396 7.27 -17.68 1.73
N ALA A 397 6.37 -17.21 2.60
CA ALA A 397 5.73 -18.04 3.62
C ALA A 397 4.93 -19.22 3.01
N LEU A 398 4.41 -19.03 1.80
CA LEU A 398 3.60 -20.00 1.07
C LEU A 398 4.41 -21.02 0.25
N GLU A 399 5.71 -20.84 0.06
CA GLU A 399 6.56 -21.76 -0.72
C GLU A 399 6.64 -23.19 -0.14
N LYS A 400 6.33 -23.34 1.15
CA LYS A 400 6.24 -24.65 1.80
C LYS A 400 4.99 -25.46 1.41
N TYR A 401 4.00 -24.81 0.81
CA TYR A 401 2.79 -25.46 0.29
C TYR A 401 2.92 -25.67 -1.21
N THR A 402 2.25 -26.70 -1.73
CA THR A 402 2.10 -26.92 -3.16
C THR A 402 0.65 -26.69 -3.56
N PHE A 403 0.38 -25.67 -4.37
CA PHE A 403 -0.98 -25.40 -4.82
C PHE A 403 -1.28 -26.10 -6.15
N PRO A 404 -2.49 -26.64 -6.33
CA PRO A 404 -2.89 -27.17 -7.63
C PRO A 404 -2.95 -26.03 -8.65
N ARG A 405 -2.67 -26.33 -9.93
CA ARG A 405 -2.70 -25.32 -11.01
C ARG A 405 -4.04 -24.57 -11.08
N LEU A 406 -5.14 -25.27 -10.82
CA LEU A 406 -6.47 -24.69 -10.81
C LEU A 406 -6.65 -23.62 -9.72
N PHE A 407 -5.99 -23.76 -8.56
CA PHE A 407 -6.00 -22.72 -7.52
C PHE A 407 -5.29 -21.46 -8.00
N LEU A 408 -4.13 -21.59 -8.66
CA LEU A 408 -3.40 -20.45 -9.20
C LEU A 408 -4.20 -19.73 -10.29
N ILE A 409 -4.84 -20.49 -11.18
CA ILE A 409 -5.74 -19.95 -12.21
C ILE A 409 -6.92 -19.23 -11.56
N ALA A 410 -7.54 -19.81 -10.53
CA ALA A 410 -8.66 -19.20 -9.82
C ALA A 410 -8.25 -17.87 -9.16
N ILE A 411 -7.07 -17.80 -8.52
CA ILE A 411 -6.54 -16.56 -7.96
C ILE A 411 -6.39 -15.48 -9.04
N VAL A 412 -5.79 -15.81 -10.19
CA VAL A 412 -5.62 -14.86 -11.31
C VAL A 412 -6.99 -14.36 -11.81
N ILE A 413 -7.95 -15.26 -12.03
CA ILE A 413 -9.30 -14.91 -12.50
C ILE A 413 -10.01 -14.01 -11.49
N PHE A 414 -10.01 -14.38 -10.20
CA PHE A 414 -10.64 -13.55 -9.17
C PHE A 414 -9.93 -12.19 -9.02
N SER A 415 -8.61 -12.14 -9.13
CA SER A 415 -7.84 -10.90 -9.18
C SER A 415 -8.28 -10.00 -10.35
N LEU A 416 -8.41 -10.56 -11.56
CA LEU A 416 -8.90 -9.83 -12.73
C LEU A 416 -10.33 -9.30 -12.53
N LEU A 417 -11.23 -10.13 -12.00
CA LEU A 417 -12.61 -9.71 -11.74
C LEU A 417 -12.69 -8.58 -10.71
N VAL A 418 -12.02 -8.72 -9.57
CA VAL A 418 -12.01 -7.72 -8.48
C VAL A 418 -11.26 -6.45 -8.86
N SER A 419 -10.26 -6.53 -9.75
CA SER A 419 -9.53 -5.36 -10.22
C SER A 419 -10.39 -4.35 -10.98
N LYS A 420 -11.58 -4.76 -11.45
CA LYS A 420 -12.53 -3.91 -12.18
C LYS A 420 -11.90 -3.20 -13.39
N PHE A 421 -10.82 -3.74 -13.96
CA PHE A 421 -10.20 -3.18 -15.17
C PHE A 421 -11.19 -3.13 -16.35
N TRP A 422 -12.13 -4.08 -16.38
CA TRP A 422 -13.23 -4.21 -17.35
C TRP A 422 -14.42 -3.29 -17.07
N TYR A 423 -14.53 -2.75 -15.85
CA TYR A 423 -15.69 -1.99 -15.41
C TYR A 423 -15.57 -0.53 -15.86
N ARG A 424 -16.60 -0.01 -16.51
CA ARG A 424 -16.68 1.39 -16.93
C ARG A 424 -17.24 2.23 -15.78
N ILE A 425 -16.49 3.25 -15.37
CA ILE A 425 -16.86 4.16 -14.28
C ILE A 425 -17.64 5.37 -14.83
N ASN A 426 -17.32 5.85 -16.02
CA ASN A 426 -17.95 7.00 -16.65
C ASN A 426 -19.17 6.56 -17.46
N THR A 427 -20.22 6.07 -16.80
CA THR A 427 -21.50 5.78 -17.48
C THR A 427 -22.44 6.97 -17.47
N GLU A 428 -22.39 7.78 -16.42
CA GLU A 428 -23.16 9.01 -16.24
C GLU A 428 -22.23 10.14 -15.80
N THR A 429 -22.70 11.37 -15.82
CA THR A 429 -21.95 12.52 -15.29
C THR A 429 -21.98 12.50 -13.78
N PHE A 430 -20.83 12.62 -13.14
CA PHE A 430 -20.73 12.78 -11.69
C PHE A 430 -21.54 14.01 -11.23
N GLY A 431 -22.29 13.83 -10.14
CA GLY A 431 -23.16 14.84 -9.55
C GLY A 431 -23.87 14.28 -8.32
N GLY A 432 -24.09 15.13 -7.30
CA GLY A 432 -24.73 14.72 -6.05
C GLY A 432 -23.77 14.25 -4.96
N ASP A 433 -24.26 13.38 -4.07
CA ASP A 433 -23.51 12.85 -2.93
C ASP A 433 -22.56 11.71 -3.36
N PHE A 434 -21.40 11.61 -2.72
CA PHE A 434 -20.44 10.52 -2.96
C PHE A 434 -21.01 9.15 -2.66
N LEU A 435 -21.98 9.06 -1.73
CA LEU A 435 -22.60 7.79 -1.32
C LEU A 435 -23.66 7.28 -2.31
N ASP A 436 -24.04 8.09 -3.29
CA ASP A 436 -25.03 7.75 -4.30
C ASP A 436 -24.40 7.39 -5.66
N PHE A 437 -25.19 6.75 -6.52
CA PHE A 437 -24.81 6.64 -7.93
C PHE A 437 -25.02 7.99 -8.64
N PRO A 438 -24.14 8.38 -9.58
CA PRO A 438 -23.07 7.55 -10.18
C PRO A 438 -21.73 7.55 -9.44
N TYR A 439 -21.52 8.37 -8.40
CA TYR A 439 -20.25 8.45 -7.67
C TYR A 439 -19.77 7.12 -7.09
N GLN A 440 -20.70 6.27 -6.67
CA GLN A 440 -20.38 4.92 -6.20
C GLN A 440 -19.67 4.05 -7.23
N GLN A 441 -19.75 4.34 -8.54
CA GLN A 441 -18.97 3.61 -9.55
C GLN A 441 -17.46 3.73 -9.32
N TYR A 442 -17.01 4.85 -8.76
CA TYR A 442 -15.65 5.09 -8.32
C TYR A 442 -15.46 4.77 -6.83
N PHE A 443 -16.30 5.35 -5.97
CA PHE A 443 -16.14 5.30 -4.51
C PHE A 443 -16.49 3.95 -3.87
N MET A 444 -17.15 3.02 -4.58
CA MET A 444 -17.32 1.63 -4.10
C MET A 444 -15.99 0.87 -3.93
N SER A 445 -14.88 1.45 -4.38
CA SER A 445 -13.52 0.91 -4.22
C SER A 445 -12.66 1.72 -3.25
N GLN A 446 -13.26 2.72 -2.57
CA GLN A 446 -12.60 3.60 -1.61
C GLN A 446 -13.34 3.50 -0.27
N GLY A 447 -12.71 2.91 0.75
CA GLY A 447 -13.38 2.51 1.98
C GLY A 447 -14.24 3.58 2.68
N PRO A 448 -13.75 4.81 2.92
CA PRO A 448 -14.49 5.83 3.68
C PRO A 448 -15.77 6.32 3.00
N TRP A 449 -15.82 6.20 1.68
CA TRP A 449 -16.90 6.70 0.81
C TRP A 449 -17.70 5.55 0.19
N MET A 450 -17.53 4.34 0.69
CA MET A 450 -18.31 3.18 0.27
C MET A 450 -19.69 3.26 0.92
N SER A 451 -20.76 3.32 0.11
CA SER A 451 -22.12 3.28 0.63
C SER A 451 -22.42 1.94 1.30
N ASP A 452 -23.39 1.88 2.21
CA ASP A 452 -23.76 0.64 2.90
C ASP A 452 -24.14 -0.48 1.92
N THR A 453 -24.84 -0.11 0.85
CA THR A 453 -25.23 -1.07 -0.21
C THR A 453 -23.98 -1.65 -0.88
N MET A 454 -23.03 -0.81 -1.27
CA MET A 454 -21.80 -1.28 -1.91
C MET A 454 -20.90 -2.02 -0.92
N TYR A 455 -20.87 -1.63 0.34
CA TYR A 455 -20.19 -2.36 1.40
C TYR A 455 -20.70 -3.79 1.54
N ILE A 456 -22.02 -3.99 1.59
CA ILE A 456 -22.62 -5.34 1.65
C ILE A 456 -22.30 -6.12 0.38
N VAL A 457 -22.40 -5.51 -0.80
CA VAL A 457 -22.11 -6.18 -2.08
C VAL A 457 -20.65 -6.63 -2.15
N GLN A 458 -19.69 -5.73 -1.87
CA GLN A 458 -18.27 -6.02 -1.93
C GLN A 458 -17.84 -7.02 -0.84
N GLY A 459 -18.37 -6.88 0.37
CA GLY A 459 -18.17 -7.85 1.46
C GLY A 459 -18.70 -9.23 1.09
N SER A 460 -19.88 -9.31 0.47
CA SER A 460 -20.46 -10.58 0.00
C SER A 460 -19.60 -11.24 -1.08
N ILE A 461 -19.07 -10.45 -2.03
CA ILE A 461 -18.12 -10.94 -3.05
C ILE A 461 -16.85 -11.47 -2.40
N ALA A 462 -16.30 -10.76 -1.41
CA ALA A 462 -15.11 -11.18 -0.68
C ALA A 462 -15.33 -12.54 0.00
N LEU A 463 -16.46 -12.71 0.68
CA LEU A 463 -16.84 -13.96 1.34
C LEU A 463 -17.07 -15.10 0.35
N ALA A 464 -17.72 -14.83 -0.80
CA ALA A 464 -17.94 -15.83 -1.84
C ALA A 464 -16.63 -16.32 -2.46
N ILE A 465 -15.70 -15.41 -2.77
CA ILE A 465 -14.37 -15.75 -3.27
C ILE A 465 -13.58 -16.53 -2.22
N PHE A 466 -13.57 -16.05 -0.97
CA PHE A 466 -12.90 -16.76 0.12
C PHE A 466 -13.46 -18.17 0.31
N GLY A 467 -14.79 -18.31 0.37
CA GLY A 467 -15.47 -19.60 0.49
C GLY A 467 -15.13 -20.53 -0.66
N SER A 468 -15.13 -20.03 -1.90
CA SER A 468 -14.74 -20.80 -3.08
C SER A 468 -13.29 -21.30 -2.98
N LEU A 469 -12.34 -20.42 -2.65
CA LEU A 469 -10.94 -20.80 -2.45
C LEU A 469 -10.79 -21.81 -1.30
N TYR A 470 -11.53 -21.61 -0.21
CA TYR A 470 -11.48 -22.46 0.96
C TYR A 470 -12.01 -23.86 0.69
N PHE A 471 -13.23 -24.00 0.19
CA PHE A 471 -13.86 -25.31 0.01
C PHE A 471 -13.27 -26.10 -1.14
N LEU A 472 -12.87 -25.44 -2.23
CA LEU A 472 -12.31 -26.12 -3.39
C LEU A 472 -10.84 -26.52 -3.18
N PHE A 473 -10.08 -25.75 -2.40
CA PHE A 473 -8.63 -25.92 -2.33
C PHE A 473 -8.08 -25.95 -0.90
N LEU A 474 -8.37 -24.96 -0.05
CA LEU A 474 -7.69 -24.81 1.26
C LEU A 474 -8.16 -25.79 2.34
N ARG A 475 -9.39 -26.31 2.25
CA ARG A 475 -9.94 -27.27 3.21
C ARG A 475 -9.26 -28.64 3.10
N GLN A 476 -8.79 -29.00 1.92
CA GLN A 476 -8.07 -30.24 1.70
C GLN A 476 -6.68 -30.11 2.33
N LYS A 477 -6.59 -30.39 3.65
CA LYS A 477 -5.36 -30.34 4.47
C LYS A 477 -4.19 -31.20 3.94
N ASN A 478 -4.38 -31.94 2.84
CA ASN A 478 -3.35 -32.66 2.12
C ASN A 478 -2.50 -31.72 1.25
N PHE A 479 -2.14 -30.54 1.76
CA PHE A 479 -0.98 -29.84 1.21
C PHE A 479 0.23 -30.62 1.69
N ASN A 480 0.73 -31.51 0.83
CA ASN A 480 2.02 -32.14 1.02
C ASN A 480 3.00 -31.03 1.39
N HIS A 481 3.47 -31.02 2.64
CA HIS A 481 4.63 -30.21 2.98
C HIS A 481 5.67 -30.61 1.96
N ALA A 482 6.13 -29.65 1.15
CA ALA A 482 7.18 -29.92 0.18
C ALA A 482 8.33 -30.55 0.98
N GLN A 483 8.48 -31.88 0.89
CA GLN A 483 9.57 -32.58 1.55
C GLN A 483 10.82 -31.86 1.06
N THR A 484 11.52 -31.22 1.99
CA THR A 484 12.85 -30.68 1.76
C THR A 484 13.71 -31.87 1.38
N THR A 485 13.81 -32.16 0.09
CA THR A 485 14.84 -33.03 -0.47
C THR A 485 16.16 -32.31 -0.28
N ASN A 486 16.68 -32.39 0.95
CA ASN A 486 18.06 -32.10 1.32
C ASN A 486 18.92 -33.38 1.17
N ASP A 487 18.65 -34.15 0.12
CA ASP A 487 19.54 -35.22 -0.34
C ASP A 487 19.93 -34.91 -1.78
N ARG A 488 20.96 -34.06 -1.93
CA ARG A 488 22.06 -34.14 -2.90
C ARG A 488 22.91 -32.87 -2.94
#